data_AF-A0A1B7W9U4-F1
#
_entry.id   AF-A0A1B7W9U4-F1
#
_cell.length_a   1.000
_cell.length_b   1.000
_cell.length_c   1.000
_cell.angle_alpha   90.00
_cell.angle_beta   90.00
_cell.angle_gamma   90.00
#
_symmetry.space_group_name_H-M   'P 1'
#
loop_
_entity.id
_entity.type
_entity.pdbx_description
1 polymer ?
#
loop_
_entity_poly.entity_id
_entity_poly.type
_entity_poly.pdbx_seq_one_letter_code
_entity_poly.pdbx_strand_id
1 'polypeptide(L)'
;MKIDLEAIAHHLNQSLTFDGIIAKVSVKNDSLKIVLESVSVTKKDQLLPIIMREIAHFKLTSIKTVKIYGKQIKTFDPIWYH
;
A
#
# COMPACT_ATOMS: atom_id res chain seq x y z
N MET A 1 -12.91 16.90 0.93
CA MET A 1 -13.09 15.43 1.01
C MET A 1 -12.00 14.92 1.94
N LYS A 2 -12.34 14.35 3.11
CA LYS A 2 -11.34 13.69 3.95
C LYS A 2 -11.04 12.33 3.31
N ILE A 3 -9.76 11.99 3.21
CA ILE A 3 -9.35 10.66 2.75
C ILE A 3 -9.28 9.79 4.01
N ASP A 4 -10.15 8.79 4.11
CA ASP A 4 -10.17 7.84 5.22
C ASP A 4 -9.04 6.82 5.07
N LEU A 5 -7.85 7.21 5.55
CA LEU A 5 -6.65 6.38 5.48
C LEU A 5 -6.83 5.02 6.15
N GLU A 6 -7.60 4.98 7.24
CA GLU A 6 -7.92 3.75 7.97
C GLU A 6 -8.78 2.81 7.12
N ALA A 7 -9.77 3.33 6.39
CA ALA A 7 -10.60 2.53 5.50
C ALA A 7 -9.78 1.94 4.34
N ILE A 8 -8.88 2.74 3.75
CA ILE A 8 -7.98 2.27 2.68
C ILE A 8 -7.03 1.21 3.22
N ALA A 9 -6.38 1.48 4.36
CA ALA A 9 -5.48 0.52 4.99
C ALA A 9 -6.21 -0.78 5.32
N HIS A 10 -7.39 -0.72 5.93
CA HIS A 10 -8.16 -1.89 6.29
C HIS A 10 -8.55 -2.70 5.05
N HIS A 11 -9.00 -2.05 3.97
CA HIS A 11 -9.34 -2.71 2.72
C HIS A 11 -8.13 -3.40 2.08
N LEU A 12 -6.99 -2.71 2.01
CA LEU A 12 -5.74 -3.30 1.51
C LEU A 12 -5.31 -4.50 2.36
N ASN A 13 -5.37 -4.38 3.69
CA ASN A 13 -5.04 -5.48 4.59
C ASN A 13 -5.99 -6.67 4.40
N GLN A 14 -7.28 -6.44 4.15
CA GLN A 14 -8.23 -7.51 3.85
C GLN A 14 -7.87 -8.23 2.55
N SER A 15 -7.55 -7.49 1.49
CA SER A 15 -7.16 -8.05 0.19
C SER A 15 -5.80 -8.75 0.21
N LEU A 16 -4.94 -8.39 1.17
CA LEU A 16 -3.57 -8.92 1.31
C LEU A 16 -3.40 -9.89 2.49
N THR A 17 -4.50 -10.19 3.20
CA THR A 17 -4.51 -11.10 4.37
C THR A 17 -3.99 -12.49 4.03
N PHE A 18 -4.19 -12.95 2.79
CA PHE A 18 -3.74 -14.28 2.35
C PHE A 18 -2.21 -14.45 2.37
N ASP A 19 -1.45 -13.36 2.30
CA ASP A 19 0.01 -13.39 2.13
C ASP A 19 0.76 -12.94 3.40
N GLY A 20 0.04 -12.70 4.50
CA GLY A 20 0.62 -12.23 5.77
C GLY A 20 1.24 -10.83 5.65
N ILE A 21 0.73 -10.02 4.73
CA ILE A 21 1.23 -8.66 4.44
C ILE A 21 0.36 -7.65 5.19
N ILE A 22 1.04 -6.74 5.88
CA ILE A 22 0.43 -5.59 6.53
C ILE A 22 0.62 -4.36 5.64
N ALA A 23 -0.48 -3.77 5.18
CA ALA A 23 -0.47 -2.52 4.43
C ALA A 23 -0.67 -1.32 5.36
N LYS A 24 0.27 -0.37 5.34
CA LYS A 24 0.17 0.91 6.04
C LYS A 24 0.02 2.03 5.03
N VAL A 25 -0.95 2.89 5.26
CA VAL A 25 -1.31 3.97 4.34
C VAL A 25 -1.13 5.31 5.02
N SER A 26 -0.58 6.28 4.32
CA SER A 26 -0.41 7.65 4.81
C SER A 26 -0.48 8.62 3.65
N VAL A 27 -1.08 9.79 3.85
CA VAL A 27 -1.07 10.86 2.84
C VAL A 27 -0.14 11.98 3.31
N LYS A 28 0.73 12.44 2.42
CA LYS A 28 1.59 13.60 2.65
C LYS A 28 1.71 14.40 1.37
N ASN A 29 1.43 15.70 1.41
CA ASN A 29 1.53 16.60 0.26
C ASN A 29 0.82 16.04 -0.99
N ASP A 30 -0.47 15.70 -0.85
CA ASP A 30 -1.32 15.16 -1.93
C ASP A 30 -0.78 13.87 -2.58
N SER A 31 0.15 13.20 -1.89
CA SER A 31 0.73 11.93 -2.30
C SER A 31 0.33 10.85 -1.31
N LEU A 32 -0.26 9.77 -1.82
CA LEU A 32 -0.62 8.59 -1.06
C LEU A 32 0.62 7.68 -0.96
N LYS A 33 1.15 7.52 0.24
CA LYS A 33 2.21 6.57 0.55
C LYS A 33 1.60 5.29 1.09
N ILE A 34 1.98 4.16 0.50
CA ILE A 34 1.58 2.83 0.91
C ILE A 34 2.84 2.04 1.21
N VAL A 35 2.94 1.48 2.40
CA VAL A 35 4.05 0.63 2.83
C VAL A 35 3.50 -0.76 3.09
N LEU A 36 4.02 -1.74 2.38
CA LEU A 36 3.67 -3.15 2.53
C LEU A 36 4.76 -3.82 3.35
N GLU A 37 4.42 -4.30 4.52
CA GLU A 37 5.31 -5.01 5.43
C GLU A 37 4.90 -6.48 5.49
N SER A 38 5.79 -7.39 5.10
CA SER A 38 5.54 -8.84 5.18
C SER A 38 6.66 -9.56 5.90
N VAL A 39 6.35 -10.69 6.52
CA VAL A 39 7.39 -11.58 7.07
C VAL A 39 8.22 -12.18 5.93
N SER A 40 7.59 -12.40 4.77
CA SER A 40 8.21 -12.96 3.57
C SER A 40 8.66 -11.87 2.60
N VAL A 41 9.51 -12.24 1.63
CA VAL A 41 9.92 -11.32 0.56
C VAL A 41 8.71 -10.96 -0.28
N THR A 42 8.32 -9.68 -0.25
CA THR A 42 7.21 -9.16 -1.04
C THR A 42 7.59 -9.13 -2.51
N LYS A 43 6.80 -9.78 -3.37
CA LYS A 43 7.01 -9.75 -4.83
C LYS A 43 6.28 -8.55 -5.44
N LYS A 44 7.05 -7.55 -5.90
CA LYS A 44 6.53 -6.34 -6.53
C LYS A 44 5.50 -6.66 -7.62
N ASP A 45 5.83 -7.56 -8.54
CA ASP A 45 4.98 -7.88 -9.69
C ASP A 45 3.63 -8.52 -9.33
N GLN A 46 3.53 -9.18 -8.18
CA GLN A 46 2.25 -9.72 -7.70
C GLN A 46 1.44 -8.66 -6.95
N LEU A 47 2.09 -7.84 -6.12
CA LEU A 47 1.40 -6.92 -5.22
C LEU A 47 1.01 -5.62 -5.89
N LEU A 48 1.87 -5.07 -6.74
CA LEU A 48 1.64 -3.82 -7.43
C LEU A 48 0.29 -3.77 -8.19
N PRO A 49 -0.07 -4.76 -9.03
CA PRO A 49 -1.35 -4.74 -9.74
C PRO A 49 -2.56 -4.86 -8.80
N ILE A 50 -2.43 -5.60 -7.69
CA ILE A 50 -3.49 -5.72 -6.67
C ILE A 50 -3.69 -4.34 -6.03
N ILE A 51 -2.63 -3.75 -5.50
CA ILE A 51 -2.65 -2.43 -4.84
C ILE A 51 -3.22 -1.36 -5.77
N MET A 52 -2.75 -1.28 -7.02
CA MET A 52 -3.24 -0.29 -7.97
C MET A 52 -4.74 -0.45 -8.28
N ARG A 53 -5.22 -1.69 -8.38
CA ARG A 53 -6.65 -1.98 -8.55
C ARG A 53 -7.47 -1.53 -7.34
N GLU A 54 -7.01 -1.88 -6.14
CA GLU A 54 -7.71 -1.53 -4.90
C GLU A 54 -7.79 -0.01 -4.72
N ILE A 55 -6.69 0.71 -4.97
CA ILE A 55 -6.68 2.19 -4.87
C ILE A 55 -7.57 2.81 -5.95
N ALA A 56 -7.63 2.22 -7.15
CA ALA A 56 -8.52 2.70 -8.21
C ALA A 56 -10.00 2.61 -7.79
N HIS A 57 -10.39 1.64 -6.95
CA HIS A 57 -11.75 1.56 -6.40
C HIS A 57 -12.10 2.75 -5.50
N PHE A 58 -11.13 3.30 -4.77
CA PHE A 58 -11.36 4.45 -3.90
C PHE A 58 -11.52 5.77 -4.64
N LYS A 59 -11.37 5.79 -5.98
CA LYS A 59 -11.51 6.99 -6.83
C LYS A 59 -10.88 8.23 -6.18
N LEU A 60 -9.62 8.12 -5.78
CA LEU A 60 -8.89 9.17 -5.08
C LEU A 60 -8.56 10.33 -6.02
N THR A 61 -9.58 11.12 -6.39
CA THR A 61 -9.47 12.28 -7.29
C THR A 61 -8.58 13.39 -6.74
N SER A 62 -8.36 13.41 -5.42
CA SER A 62 -7.51 14.39 -4.75
C SER A 62 -6.05 13.96 -4.63
N ILE A 63 -5.70 12.71 -4.96
CA ILE A 63 -4.33 12.20 -4.91
C ILE A 63 -3.70 12.30 -6.29
N LYS A 64 -2.60 13.04 -6.40
CA LYS A 64 -1.87 13.18 -7.66
C LYS A 64 -0.85 12.07 -7.87
N THR A 65 -0.29 11.54 -6.78
CA THR A 65 0.80 10.58 -6.82
C THR A 65 0.58 9.48 -5.79
N VAL A 66 0.78 8.23 -6.20
CA VAL A 66 0.81 7.07 -5.29
C VAL A 66 2.24 6.57 -5.23
N LYS A 67 2.78 6.39 -4.03
CA LYS A 67 4.10 5.81 -3.78
C LYS A 67 3.93 4.51 -3.01
N ILE A 68 4.42 3.42 -3.57
CA ILE A 68 4.26 2.08 -2.99
C ILE A 68 5.64 1.56 -2.61
N TYR A 69 5.79 1.11 -1.37
CA TYR A 69 7.04 0.58 -0.84
C TYR A 69 6.81 -0.84 -0.34
N GLY A 70 7.53 -1.81 -0.89
CA GLY A 70 7.57 -3.17 -0.37
C GLY A 70 8.74 -3.33 0.59
N LYS A 71 8.45 -3.83 1.78
CA LYS A 71 9.42 -4.00 2.86
C LYS A 71 9.21 -5.34 3.55
N GLN A 72 10.30 -5.95 4.02
CA GLN A 72 10.21 -7.12 4.89
C GLN A 72 10.26 -6.70 6.36
N ILE A 73 9.47 -7.36 7.19
CA ILE A 73 9.47 -7.16 8.63
C ILE A 73 10.89 -7.42 9.15
N LYS A 74 11.40 -6.51 10.00
CA LYS A 74 12.78 -6.45 10.51
C LYS A 74 13.88 -5.93 9.56
N THR A 75 13.57 -5.59 8.31
CA THR A 75 14.52 -4.84 7.47
C THR A 75 14.39 -3.34 7.72
N PHE A 76 15.44 -2.55 7.55
CA PHE A 76 15.32 -1.09 7.62
C PHE A 76 14.84 -0.57 6.26
N ASP A 77 15.53 -0.99 5.22
CA ASP A 77 15.33 -0.59 3.84
C ASP A 77 14.14 -1.28 3.15
N PRO A 78 13.42 -0.56 2.28
CA PRO A 78 12.45 -1.19 1.39
C PRO A 78 13.18 -2.08 0.38
N ILE A 79 12.61 -3.26 0.14
CA ILE A 79 13.08 -4.20 -0.89
C ILE A 79 12.82 -3.61 -2.28
N TRP A 80 11.72 -2.88 -2.44
CA TRP A 80 11.37 -2.24 -3.71
C TRP A 80 10.44 -1.04 -3.50
N TYR A 81 10.39 -0.18 -4.51
CA TYR A 81 9.47 0.96 -4.57
C TYR A 81 8.86 1.13 -5.97
N HIS A 82 7.73 1.83 -6.04
CA HIS A 82 7.04 2.28 -7.25
C HIS A 82 6.51 3.69 -7.04
#